data_AF-A0A8H7LCP7-F1
#
_entry.id   AF-A0A8H7LCP7-F1
#
_cell.length_a   1.000
_cell.length_b   1.000
_cell.length_c   1.000
_cell.angle_alpha   90.00
_cell.angle_beta   90.00
_cell.angle_gamma   90.00
#
_symmetry.space_group_name_H-M   'P 1'
#
loop_
_entity.id
_entity.type
_entity.pdbx_description
1 polymer ?
#
loop_
_entity_poly.entity_id
_entity_poly.type
_entity_poly.pdbx_seq_one_letter_code
_entity_poly.pdbx_strand_id
1 'polypeptide(L)'
;MKLFPVAYLTTLAFANITADPGVIYISKLADKPVCLNVRPLGNKLYAGGDKSIFRFKIEGTIQVIKSGMFLKVHENGRFSYDTKPHMGFFLKSNPGTTRPISYKNIDRFYLCGDDLIAIDSVCKGARPIALEYHELRRVPSDFIF
;
A
#
# COMPACT_ATOMS: atom_id res chain seq x y z
N MET A 1 -51.50 -33.85 0.42
CA MET A 1 -50.58 -33.04 -0.42
C MET A 1 -49.46 -32.52 0.48
N LYS A 2 -48.20 -32.89 0.22
CA LYS A 2 -47.03 -32.43 0.98
C LYS A 2 -46.35 -31.31 0.20
N LEU A 3 -46.42 -30.08 0.71
CA LEU A 3 -45.72 -28.91 0.17
C LEU A 3 -44.29 -28.91 0.72
N PHE A 4 -43.31 -29.07 -0.16
CA PHE A 4 -41.90 -28.84 0.15
C PHE A 4 -41.59 -27.34 -0.04
N PRO A 5 -41.12 -26.61 0.99
CA PRO A 5 -40.62 -25.26 0.80
C PRO A 5 -39.22 -25.33 0.20
N VAL A 6 -39.11 -24.88 -1.06
CA VAL A 6 -37.82 -24.65 -1.74
C VAL A 6 -37.18 -23.42 -1.10
N ALA A 7 -36.19 -23.64 -0.25
CA ALA A 7 -35.37 -22.58 0.31
C ALA A 7 -34.41 -22.04 -0.77
N TYR A 8 -34.67 -20.83 -1.25
CA TYR A 8 -33.74 -20.08 -2.11
C TYR A 8 -32.53 -19.64 -1.26
N LEU A 9 -31.40 -20.33 -1.43
CA LEU A 9 -30.09 -19.91 -0.93
C LEU A 9 -29.50 -18.87 -1.89
N THR A 10 -29.70 -17.59 -1.61
CA THR A 10 -28.95 -16.51 -2.25
C THR A 10 -27.53 -16.46 -1.70
N THR A 11 -26.58 -16.98 -2.47
CA THR A 11 -25.15 -16.84 -2.18
C THR A 11 -24.71 -15.42 -2.52
N LEU A 12 -24.44 -14.61 -1.49
CA LEU A 12 -23.77 -13.33 -1.64
C LEU A 12 -22.30 -13.60 -2.02
N ALA A 13 -22.01 -13.57 -3.32
CA ALA A 13 -20.64 -13.53 -3.80
C ALA A 13 -20.06 -12.15 -3.45
N PHE A 14 -19.27 -12.08 -2.38
CA PHE A 14 -18.44 -10.92 -2.10
C PHE A 14 -17.38 -10.82 -3.20
N ALA A 15 -17.64 -9.97 -4.19
CA ALA A 15 -16.64 -9.59 -5.17
C ALA A 15 -15.53 -8.85 -4.41
N ASN A 16 -14.38 -9.52 -4.24
CA ASN A 16 -13.17 -8.89 -3.71
C ASN A 16 -12.65 -7.89 -4.76
N ILE A 17 -13.13 -6.66 -4.68
CA ILE A 17 -12.64 -5.56 -5.51
C ILE A 17 -11.21 -5.25 -5.04
N THR A 18 -10.22 -5.67 -5.84
CA THR A 18 -8.83 -5.28 -5.62
C THR A 18 -8.52 -4.06 -6.48
N ALA A 19 -7.72 -3.12 -5.96
CA ALA A 19 -7.19 -2.05 -6.81
C ALA A 19 -6.15 -2.63 -7.77
N ASP A 20 -5.99 -1.99 -8.92
CA ASP A 20 -4.96 -2.38 -9.87
C ASP A 20 -3.55 -2.27 -9.23
N PRO A 21 -2.60 -3.13 -9.65
CA PRO A 21 -1.21 -3.04 -9.24
C PRO A 21 -0.63 -1.63 -9.41
N GLY A 22 0.33 -1.27 -8.56
CA GLY A 22 0.90 0.07 -8.54
C GLY A 22 2.30 0.11 -7.97
N VAL A 23 2.91 1.28 -8.00
CA VAL A 23 4.19 1.57 -7.36
C VAL A 23 3.97 2.59 -6.25
N ILE A 24 4.63 2.37 -5.12
CA ILE A 24 4.69 3.36 -4.05
C ILE A 24 5.97 4.15 -4.22
N TYR A 25 5.89 5.47 -4.05
CA TYR A 25 7.05 6.34 -4.08
C TYR A 25 6.85 7.51 -3.12
N ILE A 26 7.97 8.14 -2.77
CA ILE A 26 8.02 9.39 -2.03
C ILE A 26 7.87 10.53 -3.03
N SER A 27 6.80 11.30 -2.92
CA SER A 27 6.50 12.43 -3.80
C SER A 27 7.02 13.77 -3.28
N LYS A 28 7.23 13.87 -1.96
CA LYS A 28 7.81 15.05 -1.31
C LYS A 28 8.78 14.63 -0.21
N LEU A 29 9.88 15.38 -0.08
CA LEU A 29 10.87 15.27 0.99
C LEU A 29 11.21 16.67 1.51
N ALA A 30 10.90 16.94 2.78
CA ALA A 30 11.07 18.27 3.38
C ALA A 30 10.47 19.39 2.50
N ASP A 31 9.19 19.20 2.12
CA ASP A 31 8.38 20.09 1.28
C ASP A 31 8.87 20.29 -0.17
N LYS A 32 9.97 19.64 -0.56
CA LYS A 32 10.46 19.65 -1.94
C LYS A 32 9.91 18.46 -2.72
N PRO A 33 9.40 18.65 -3.95
CA PRO A 33 8.95 17.55 -4.78
C PRO A 33 10.13 16.63 -5.13
N VAL A 34 9.92 15.33 -5.02
CA VAL A 34 10.89 14.30 -5.38
C VAL A 34 10.15 13.12 -6.01
N CYS A 35 10.86 12.25 -6.71
CA CYS A 35 10.33 10.97 -7.19
C CYS A 35 11.30 9.88 -6.76
N LEU A 36 11.13 9.39 -5.54
CA LEU A 36 12.01 8.38 -4.96
C LEU A 36 11.21 7.12 -4.68
N ASN A 37 11.53 6.03 -5.38
CA ASN A 37 10.86 4.74 -5.18
C ASN A 37 10.98 4.28 -3.73
N VAL A 38 10.08 3.40 -3.30
CA VAL A 38 10.28 2.63 -2.07
C VAL A 38 10.44 1.16 -2.42
N ARG A 39 11.25 0.45 -1.63
CA ARG A 39 11.51 -0.97 -1.83
C ARG A 39 11.42 -1.77 -0.53
N PRO A 40 10.88 -2.99 -0.57
CA PRO A 40 11.10 -3.98 0.47
C PRO A 40 12.56 -4.44 0.44
N LEU A 41 13.25 -4.38 1.57
CA LEU A 41 14.55 -5.03 1.77
C LEU A 41 14.54 -5.78 3.10
N GLY A 42 14.63 -7.11 3.02
CA GLY A 42 14.35 -7.97 4.17
C GLY A 42 12.94 -7.73 4.69
N ASN A 43 12.81 -7.43 5.98
CA ASN A 43 11.52 -7.16 6.61
C ASN A 43 11.22 -5.68 6.84
N LYS A 44 11.82 -4.78 6.05
CA LYS A 44 11.70 -3.32 6.26
C LYS A 44 11.46 -2.59 4.94
N LEU A 45 10.81 -1.43 5.03
CA LEU A 45 10.55 -0.53 3.90
C LEU A 45 11.62 0.57 3.83
N TYR A 46 12.36 0.61 2.73
CA TYR A 46 13.41 1.60 2.49
C TYR A 46 13.03 2.56 1.36
N ALA A 47 13.57 3.78 1.43
CA ALA A 47 13.58 4.69 0.31
C ALA A 47 14.71 4.35 -0.70
N GLY A 48 14.43 4.59 -1.97
CA GLY A 48 15.37 4.38 -3.08
C GLY A 48 15.44 2.97 -3.64
N GLY A 49 16.27 2.81 -4.67
CA GLY A 49 16.48 1.57 -5.40
C GLY A 49 15.39 1.23 -6.43
N ASP A 50 15.31 -0.06 -6.76
CA ASP A 50 14.43 -0.56 -7.81
C ASP A 50 12.95 -0.43 -7.45
N LYS A 51 12.14 -0.17 -8.48
CA LYS A 51 10.68 -0.12 -8.35
C LYS A 51 10.15 -1.46 -7.85
N SER A 52 9.33 -1.40 -6.81
CA SER A 52 8.59 -2.55 -6.31
C SER A 52 7.11 -2.40 -6.63
N ILE A 53 6.49 -3.49 -7.06
CA ILE A 53 5.07 -3.50 -7.39
C ILE A 53 4.28 -3.92 -6.17
N PHE A 54 3.32 -3.08 -5.83
CA PHE A 54 2.39 -3.25 -4.73
C PHE A 54 0.99 -3.45 -5.28
N ARG A 55 0.13 -4.08 -4.46
CA ARG A 55 -1.30 -4.15 -4.70
C ARG A 55 -2.00 -3.55 -3.49
N PHE A 56 -2.75 -2.48 -3.72
CA PHE A 56 -3.67 -1.95 -2.71
C PHE A 56 -4.99 -2.72 -2.78
N LYS A 57 -5.53 -3.14 -1.63
CA LYS A 57 -6.85 -3.79 -1.57
C LYS A 57 -7.86 -2.90 -0.85
N ILE A 58 -9.13 -2.96 -1.24
CA ILE A 58 -10.18 -2.04 -0.78
C ILE A 58 -10.40 -2.09 0.73
N GLU A 59 -10.10 -3.23 1.37
CA GLU A 59 -10.09 -3.40 2.83
C GLU A 59 -9.00 -2.59 3.55
N GLY A 60 -8.13 -1.90 2.82
CA GLY A 60 -7.09 -1.04 3.37
C GLY A 60 -5.80 -1.78 3.71
N THR A 61 -5.40 -2.72 2.84
CA THR A 61 -4.13 -3.45 2.94
C THR A 61 -3.24 -3.15 1.75
N ILE A 62 -1.92 -3.20 1.96
CA ILE A 62 -0.92 -3.07 0.92
C ILE A 62 -0.10 -4.36 0.86
N GLN A 63 -0.10 -5.03 -0.28
CA GLN A 63 0.64 -6.27 -0.51
C GLN A 63 1.79 -6.03 -1.48
N VAL A 64 2.98 -6.57 -1.20
CA VAL A 64 4.07 -6.65 -2.18
C VAL A 64 3.77 -7.81 -3.12
N ILE A 65 3.62 -7.57 -4.43
CA ILE A 65 3.20 -8.61 -5.37
C ILE A 65 4.23 -9.74 -5.45
N LYS A 66 5.52 -9.41 -5.50
CA LYS A 66 6.60 -10.40 -5.67
C LYS A 66 6.68 -11.42 -4.53
N SER A 67 6.53 -10.97 -3.28
CA SER A 67 6.66 -11.84 -2.09
C SER A 67 5.32 -12.30 -1.52
N GLY A 68 4.21 -11.67 -1.91
CA GLY A 68 2.89 -11.89 -1.31
C GLY A 68 2.75 -11.34 0.11
N MET A 69 3.78 -10.75 0.70
CA MET A 69 3.75 -10.21 2.06
C MET A 69 3.00 -8.87 2.12
N PHE A 70 2.40 -8.59 3.27
CA PHE A 70 1.64 -7.38 3.53
C PHE A 70 2.46 -6.38 4.32
N LEU A 71 2.36 -5.11 3.93
CA LEU A 71 2.96 -4.01 4.66
C LEU A 71 2.26 -3.86 6.01
N LYS A 72 3.05 -3.77 7.08
CA LYS A 72 2.60 -3.67 8.46
C LYS A 72 3.21 -2.43 9.09
N VAL A 73 2.44 -1.79 9.98
CA VAL A 73 2.93 -0.69 10.81
C VAL A 73 2.96 -1.15 12.25
N HIS A 74 4.13 -1.13 12.87
CA HIS A 74 4.33 -1.47 14.27
C HIS A 74 3.92 -0.33 15.20
N GLU A 75 3.76 -0.63 16.49
CA GLU A 75 3.43 0.35 17.53
C GLU A 75 4.46 1.47 17.64
N ASN A 76 5.73 1.17 17.33
CA ASN A 76 6.80 2.16 17.27
C ASN A 76 6.81 3.00 15.97
N GLY A 77 5.78 2.87 15.14
CA GLY A 77 5.62 3.61 13.89
C GLY A 77 6.42 3.07 12.70
N ARG A 78 7.29 2.07 12.88
CA ARG A 78 8.11 1.55 11.78
C ARG A 78 7.31 0.62 10.87
N PHE A 79 7.66 0.65 9.58
CA PHE A 79 7.12 -0.27 8.59
C PHE A 79 7.90 -1.58 8.55
N SER A 80 7.17 -2.68 8.47
CA SER A 80 7.70 -4.02 8.19
C SER A 80 6.81 -4.76 7.20
N TYR A 81 7.14 -6.03 6.94
CA TYR A 81 6.25 -6.94 6.22
C TYR A 81 5.82 -8.11 7.11
N ASP A 82 4.67 -8.71 6.78
CA ASP A 82 4.13 -9.86 7.48
C ASP A 82 3.36 -10.75 6.47
N THR A 83 3.14 -12.01 6.82
CA THR A 83 2.29 -12.91 6.00
C THR A 83 0.81 -12.63 6.20
N LYS A 84 0.44 -12.01 7.33
CA LYS A 84 -0.93 -11.65 7.64
C LYS A 84 -1.28 -10.25 7.12
N PRO A 85 -2.48 -10.04 6.54
CA PRO A 85 -2.92 -8.72 6.12
C PRO A 85 -2.98 -7.75 7.30
N HIS A 86 -2.43 -6.56 7.10
CA HIS A 86 -2.47 -5.48 8.09
C HIS A 86 -3.31 -4.32 7.55
N MET A 87 -4.43 -4.07 8.22
CA MET A 87 -5.44 -3.09 7.80
C MET A 87 -5.06 -1.66 8.23
N GLY A 88 -5.77 -0.69 7.65
CA GLY A 88 -5.72 0.71 8.06
C GLY A 88 -5.01 1.63 7.07
N PHE A 89 -4.57 1.12 5.93
CA PHE A 89 -4.10 1.95 4.83
C PHE A 89 -5.29 2.51 4.02
N PHE A 90 -5.15 3.74 3.55
CA PHE A 90 -6.14 4.37 2.68
C PHE A 90 -5.44 5.08 1.53
N LEU A 91 -6.07 5.05 0.36
CA LEU A 91 -5.71 5.92 -0.76
C LEU A 91 -6.69 7.09 -0.78
N LYS A 92 -6.18 8.30 -0.58
CA LYS A 92 -7.00 9.51 -0.69
C LYS A 92 -7.47 9.68 -2.13
N SER A 93 -8.74 10.05 -2.30
CA SER A 93 -9.29 10.35 -3.62
C SER A 93 -8.52 11.52 -4.24
N ASN A 94 -8.06 11.33 -5.47
CA ASN A 94 -7.34 12.34 -6.24
C ASN A 94 -7.71 12.17 -7.72
N PRO A 95 -8.06 13.23 -8.47
CA PRO A 95 -8.22 13.12 -9.91
C PRO A 95 -6.87 12.79 -10.56
N GLY A 96 -6.61 11.51 -10.82
CA GLY A 96 -5.38 11.05 -11.45
C GLY A 96 -5.09 9.56 -11.19
N THR A 97 -3.98 9.08 -11.74
CA THR A 97 -3.48 7.72 -11.47
C THR A 97 -2.62 7.64 -10.21
N THR A 98 -2.39 8.79 -9.57
CA THR A 98 -1.58 8.92 -8.36
C THR A 98 -2.46 9.30 -7.20
N ARG A 99 -2.42 8.53 -6.12
CA ARG A 99 -3.24 8.72 -4.92
C ARG A 99 -2.37 8.81 -3.67
N PRO A 100 -2.51 9.86 -2.83
CA PRO A 100 -1.79 9.95 -1.56
C PRO A 100 -2.15 8.79 -0.64
N ILE A 101 -1.15 8.22 0.03
CA ILE A 101 -1.33 7.16 1.01
C ILE A 101 -1.53 7.78 2.39
N SER A 102 -2.43 7.22 3.18
CA SER A 102 -2.49 7.46 4.62
C SER A 102 -2.60 6.13 5.38
N TYR A 103 -2.25 6.13 6.66
CA TYR A 103 -2.45 5.01 7.57
C TYR A 103 -3.18 5.49 8.81
N LYS A 104 -4.34 4.89 9.11
CA LYS A 104 -5.24 5.31 10.20
C LYS A 104 -5.51 6.82 10.20
N ASN A 105 -5.79 7.37 9.02
CA ASN A 105 -5.99 8.81 8.74
C ASN A 105 -4.77 9.73 8.95
N ILE A 106 -3.59 9.17 9.22
CA ILE A 106 -2.33 9.92 9.29
C ILE A 106 -1.64 9.83 7.93
N ASP A 107 -1.36 10.97 7.32
CA ASP A 107 -0.66 11.11 6.03
C ASP A 107 0.76 11.68 6.18
N ARG A 108 1.20 11.88 7.42
CA ARG A 108 2.54 12.35 7.74
C ARG A 108 3.46 11.16 8.00
N PHE A 109 4.38 10.94 7.08
CA PHE A 109 5.43 9.94 7.21
C PHE A 109 6.78 10.63 7.36
N TYR A 110 7.79 9.87 7.77
CA TYR A 110 9.14 10.34 7.93
C TYR A 110 10.13 9.39 7.26
N LEU A 111 11.13 9.97 6.61
CA LEU A 111 12.34 9.30 6.16
C LEU A 111 13.42 9.47 7.22
N CYS A 112 13.83 8.37 7.82
CA CYS A 112 14.88 8.31 8.83
C CYS A 112 16.28 8.49 8.21
N GLY A 113 17.29 8.75 9.06
CA GLY A 113 18.68 8.87 8.61
C GLY A 113 19.31 7.57 8.09
N ASP A 114 18.67 6.42 8.32
CA ASP A 114 19.03 5.10 7.79
C ASP A 114 18.16 4.67 6.59
N ASP A 115 17.53 5.66 5.93
CA ASP A 115 16.63 5.52 4.78
C ASP A 115 15.38 4.65 5.02
N LEU A 116 15.12 4.29 6.28
CA LEU A 116 13.87 3.65 6.65
C LEU A 116 12.73 4.63 6.69
N ILE A 117 11.54 4.13 6.36
CA ILE A 117 10.31 4.89 6.46
C ILE A 117 9.62 4.57 7.79
N ALA A 118 9.03 5.58 8.41
CA ALA A 118 8.22 5.45 9.62
C ALA A 118 6.99 6.36 9.55
N ILE A 119 5.96 6.01 10.31
CA ILE A 119 4.88 6.91 10.69
C ILE A 119 5.18 7.40 12.11
N ASP A 120 5.14 8.72 12.32
CA ASP A 120 5.55 9.37 13.58
C ASP A 120 7.08 9.43 13.83
N SER A 121 7.57 10.55 14.37
CA SER A 121 8.97 11.02 14.24
C SER A 121 9.97 10.44 15.26
N VAL A 122 10.03 9.12 15.43
CA VAL A 122 10.84 8.49 16.50
C VAL A 122 12.30 8.22 16.10
N CYS A 123 12.75 8.63 14.91
CA CYS A 123 14.08 8.28 14.40
C CYS A 123 15.02 9.49 14.23
N LYS A 124 16.32 9.23 14.42
CA LYS A 124 17.39 10.22 14.22
C LYS A 124 17.42 10.66 12.75
N GLY A 125 17.44 11.98 12.54
CA GLY A 125 17.48 12.56 11.19
C GLY A 125 16.16 12.41 10.42
N ALA A 126 15.04 12.21 11.11
CA ALA A 126 13.71 12.15 10.50
C ALA A 126 13.42 13.41 9.67
N ARG A 127 13.08 13.22 8.40
CA ARG A 127 12.63 14.27 7.48
C ARG A 127 11.21 13.94 7.03
N PRO A 128 10.28 14.92 7.03
CA PRO A 128 8.90 14.64 6.62
C PRO A 128 8.85 14.26 5.15
N ILE A 129 8.04 13.26 4.83
CA ILE A 129 7.80 12.80 3.46
C ILE A 129 6.31 12.61 3.18
N ALA A 130 5.94 12.72 1.91
CA ALA A 130 4.64 12.31 1.40
C ALA A 130 4.79 11.02 0.59
N LEU A 131 3.94 10.03 0.86
CA LEU A 131 3.88 8.78 0.10
C LEU A 131 2.69 8.81 -0.85
N GLU A 132 2.94 8.38 -2.08
CA GLU A 132 1.93 8.29 -3.13
C GLU A 132 1.94 6.89 -3.76
N TYR A 133 0.76 6.42 -4.12
CA TYR A 133 0.54 5.21 -4.89
C TYR A 133 0.22 5.60 -6.34
N HIS A 134 1.06 5.19 -7.28
CA HIS A 134 0.78 5.32 -8.71
C HIS A 134 0.27 4.00 -9.25
N GLU A 135 -0.98 4.00 -9.72
CA GLU A 135 -1.57 2.86 -10.41
C GLU A 135 -0.84 2.60 -11.73
N LEU A 136 -0.36 1.38 -11.89
CA LEU A 136 0.03 0.86 -13.19
C LEU A 136 -1.28 0.53 -13.90
N ARG A 137 -1.73 1.40 -14.81
CA ARG A 137 -2.81 1.03 -15.72
C ARG A 137 -2.46 -0.31 -16.33
N ARG A 138 -3.41 -1.24 -16.41
CA ARG A 138 -3.23 -2.53 -17.08
C ARG A 138 -2.57 -2.27 -18.43
N VAL A 139 -1.29 -2.62 -18.55
CA VAL A 139 -0.72 -2.90 -19.85
C VAL A 139 -1.52 -4.12 -20.33
N PRO A 140 -2.08 -4.11 -21.55
CA PRO A 140 -2.73 -5.29 -22.10
C PRO A 140 -1.85 -6.51 -21.89
N SER A 141 -2.45 -7.64 -21.54
CA SER A 141 -1.78 -8.92 -21.24
C SER A 141 -0.84 -9.41 -22.34
N ASP A 142 -0.85 -8.77 -23.51
CA ASP A 142 -0.04 -9.07 -24.68
C ASP A 142 1.42 -8.57 -24.57
N PHE A 143 1.81 -7.93 -23.46
CA PHE A 143 3.14 -7.32 -23.29
C PHE A 143 3.99 -7.90 -22.14
N ILE A 144 3.67 -9.10 -21.65
CA ILE A 144 4.53 -9.80 -20.68
C ILE A 144 5.44 -10.74 -21.46
N PHE A 145 6.71 -10.35 -21.61
CA PHE A 145 7.81 -11.17 -22.14
C PHE A 145 8.35 -12.12 -21.06
#